data_AF-A0A3A4XWA8-F1
#
_entry.id   AF-A0A3A4XWA8-F1
#
_cell.length_a   1.000
_cell.length_b   1.000
_cell.length_c   1.000
_cell.angle_alpha   90.00
_cell.angle_beta   90.00
_cell.angle_gamma   90.00
#
_symmetry.space_group_name_H-M   'P 1'
#
loop_
_entity.id
_entity.type
_entity.pdbx_description
1 polymer ?
#
loop_
_entity_poly.entity_id
_entity_poly.type
_entity_poly.pdbx_seq_one_letter_code
_entity_poly.pdbx_strand_id
1 'polypeptide(L)'
;MNQAQGGKRALMRCRGVRGATTADENSPQAILEATRELLYIMLRANQIEAEDVASIYFTTTEDLNATYPALAARQLGWYDAALMCGHEMQVPGGLEKCIRVMIHWNTTRSSKEVMHVYLRNARQLRPDRKSLPEIPLEEIAAAVQNIDFNTLKFNPDGSS
;
A
#
# COMPACT_ATOMS: atom_id res chain seq x y z
N MET A 1 17.58 -22.12 39.65
CA MET A 1 18.23 -21.96 38.33
C MET A 1 17.13 -21.63 37.33
N ASN A 2 17.04 -20.37 36.93
CA ASN A 2 15.98 -19.87 36.05
C ASN A 2 16.42 -20.10 34.61
N GLN A 3 15.74 -21.02 33.90
CA GLN A 3 15.95 -21.17 32.46
C GLN A 3 15.32 -19.98 31.75
N ALA A 4 16.17 -19.15 31.13
CA ALA A 4 15.76 -18.08 30.26
C ALA A 4 14.94 -18.65 29.10
N GLN A 5 13.66 -18.25 29.00
CA GLN A 5 12.88 -18.42 27.78
C GLN A 5 13.59 -17.64 26.66
N GLY A 6 14.13 -18.37 25.69
CA GLY A 6 14.69 -17.81 24.47
C GLY A 6 13.59 -17.15 23.65
N GLY A 7 13.37 -15.85 23.90
CA GLY A 7 12.48 -15.03 23.09
C GLY A 7 12.95 -15.02 21.64
N LYS A 8 12.10 -15.46 20.73
CA LYS A 8 12.32 -15.40 19.28
C LYS A 8 12.65 -13.94 18.93
N ARG A 9 13.90 -13.64 18.53
CA ARG A 9 14.31 -12.28 18.13
C ARG A 9 13.36 -11.79 17.05
N ALA A 10 12.68 -10.66 17.29
CA ALA A 10 11.70 -10.14 16.35
C ALA A 10 12.42 -9.71 15.06
N LEU A 11 12.11 -10.39 13.96
CA LEU A 11 12.71 -10.11 12.65
C LEU A 11 12.06 -8.84 12.06
N MET A 12 12.87 -7.81 11.79
CA MET A 12 12.43 -6.64 11.06
C MET A 12 12.15 -7.01 9.59
N ARG A 13 11.01 -6.58 9.08
CA ARG A 13 10.56 -6.86 7.70
C ARG A 13 9.90 -5.61 7.14
N CYS A 14 9.95 -5.46 5.82
CA CYS A 14 9.15 -4.45 5.14
C CYS A 14 7.68 -4.87 5.10
N ARG A 15 6.77 -3.93 5.38
CA ARG A 15 5.32 -4.08 5.40
C ARG A 15 4.66 -2.98 4.59
N GLY A 16 3.69 -3.37 3.76
CA GLY A 16 2.80 -2.41 3.10
C GLY A 16 1.70 -1.95 4.04
N VAL A 17 1.54 -0.64 4.23
CA VAL A 17 0.42 -0.02 4.94
C VAL A 17 -0.43 0.74 3.93
N ARG A 18 -1.73 0.45 3.90
CA ARG A 18 -2.66 1.00 2.90
C ARG A 18 -3.48 2.12 3.51
N GLY A 19 -3.58 3.21 2.76
CA GLY A 19 -4.46 4.34 3.01
C GLY A 19 -5.35 4.60 1.81
N ALA A 20 -6.59 5.01 2.02
CA ALA A 20 -7.40 5.63 0.98
C ALA A 20 -8.35 6.68 1.57
N THR A 21 -8.57 7.76 0.82
CA THR A 21 -9.52 8.84 1.12
C THR A 21 -10.08 9.43 -0.17
N THR A 22 -10.98 10.40 -0.06
CA THR A 22 -11.49 11.17 -1.21
C THR A 22 -11.35 12.66 -0.96
N ALA A 23 -10.96 13.42 -1.99
CA ALA A 23 -11.04 14.88 -1.97
C ALA A 23 -12.46 15.33 -2.37
N ASP A 24 -12.91 16.48 -1.85
CA ASP A 24 -14.25 17.00 -2.17
C ASP A 24 -14.32 17.58 -3.60
N GLU A 25 -13.20 18.11 -4.08
CA GLU A 25 -13.03 18.70 -5.40
C GLU A 25 -11.59 18.57 -5.91
N ASN A 26 -11.39 18.83 -7.21
CA ASN A 26 -10.06 18.86 -7.83
C ASN A 26 -9.41 20.23 -7.63
N SER A 27 -9.04 20.55 -6.39
CA SER A 27 -8.26 21.73 -6.04
C SER A 27 -7.02 21.34 -5.23
N PRO A 28 -5.91 22.13 -5.31
CA PRO A 28 -4.71 21.82 -4.55
C PRO A 28 -4.98 21.73 -3.05
N GLN A 29 -5.83 22.61 -2.53
CA GLN A 29 -6.19 22.64 -1.12
C GLN A 29 -6.91 21.36 -0.70
N ALA A 30 -7.95 20.96 -1.44
CA ALA A 30 -8.75 19.77 -1.12
C ALA A 30 -7.90 18.48 -1.18
N ILE A 31 -7.04 18.35 -2.19
CA ILE A 31 -6.15 17.18 -2.34
C ILE A 31 -5.16 17.11 -1.17
N LEU A 32 -4.48 18.21 -0.83
CA LEU A 32 -3.49 18.22 0.23
C LEU A 32 -4.13 18.03 1.61
N GLU A 33 -5.30 18.62 1.86
CA GLU A 33 -6.03 18.45 3.11
C GLU A 33 -6.43 17.00 3.35
N ALA A 34 -7.08 16.37 2.36
CA ALA A 34 -7.46 14.97 2.44
C ALA A 34 -6.22 14.07 2.62
N THR A 35 -5.13 14.37 1.93
CA THR A 35 -3.88 13.59 2.04
C THR A 35 -3.23 13.73 3.42
N ARG A 36 -3.15 14.95 3.98
CA ARG A 36 -2.61 15.18 5.32
C ARG A 36 -3.42 14.46 6.39
N GLU A 37 -4.75 14.56 6.33
CA GLU A 37 -5.66 13.85 7.23
C GLU A 37 -5.40 12.34 7.19
N LEU A 38 -5.35 11.77 5.97
CA LEU A 38 -5.09 10.35 5.76
C LEU A 38 -3.74 9.91 6.35
N LEU A 39 -2.66 10.62 6.01
CA LEU A 39 -1.33 10.31 6.50
C LEU A 39 -1.29 10.38 8.04
N TYR A 40 -1.77 11.47 8.63
CA TYR A 40 -1.78 11.63 10.08
C TYR A 40 -2.45 10.45 10.80
N ILE A 41 -3.62 10.01 10.32
CA ILE A 41 -4.34 8.88 10.90
C ILE A 41 -3.59 7.56 10.68
N MET A 42 -3.01 7.33 9.50
CA MET A 42 -2.20 6.13 9.23
C MET A 42 -1.00 5.98 10.18
N LEU A 43 -0.29 7.09 10.41
CA LEU A 43 0.84 7.14 11.34
C LEU A 43 0.38 6.79 12.75
N ARG A 44 -0.68 7.45 13.24
CA ARG A 44 -1.18 7.26 14.60
C ARG A 44 -1.72 5.85 14.84
N ALA A 45 -2.46 5.30 13.87
CA ALA A 45 -3.02 3.94 13.98
C ALA A 45 -1.92 2.86 14.07
N ASN A 46 -0.79 3.07 13.40
CA ASN A 46 0.29 2.10 13.34
C ASN A 46 1.50 2.43 14.23
N GLN A 47 1.56 3.64 14.82
CA GLN A 47 2.74 4.19 15.51
C GLN A 47 3.97 4.15 14.59
N ILE A 48 3.81 4.68 13.37
CA ILE A 48 4.90 4.77 12.38
C ILE A 48 5.71 6.03 12.66
N GLU A 49 7.01 5.85 12.85
CA GLU A 49 7.98 6.94 12.82
C GLU A 49 8.48 7.14 11.38
N ALA A 50 8.77 8.39 11.01
CA ALA A 50 9.16 8.73 9.64
C ALA A 50 10.47 8.04 9.21
N GLU A 51 11.39 7.83 10.16
CA GLU A 51 12.69 7.17 9.93
C GLU A 51 12.57 5.69 9.55
N ASP A 52 11.47 5.03 9.91
CA ASP A 52 11.22 3.63 9.60
C ASP A 52 10.60 3.44 8.19
N VAL A 53 10.26 4.53 7.50
CA VAL A 53 9.62 4.48 6.19
C VAL A 53 10.66 4.37 5.08
N ALA A 54 10.64 3.24 4.38
CA ALA A 54 11.48 3.03 3.21
C ALA A 54 11.03 3.87 2.00
N SER A 55 9.72 3.91 1.74
CA SER A 55 9.14 4.70 0.64
C SER A 55 7.62 4.85 0.78
N ILE A 56 7.05 5.77 0.02
CA ILE A 56 5.59 5.89 -0.15
C ILE A 56 5.23 6.02 -1.62
N TYR A 57 4.24 5.23 -2.03
CA TYR A 57 3.58 5.36 -3.32
C TYR A 57 2.18 5.97 -3.14
N PHE A 58 1.91 7.05 -3.86
CA PHE A 58 0.61 7.72 -3.90
C PHE A 58 -0.04 7.46 -5.24
N THR A 59 -1.34 7.18 -5.26
CA THR A 59 -2.12 7.22 -6.49
C THR A 59 -3.33 8.13 -6.34
N THR A 60 -3.69 8.80 -7.44
CA THR A 60 -4.97 9.51 -7.56
C THR A 60 -5.79 8.90 -8.70
N THR A 61 -7.11 8.98 -8.63
CA THR A 61 -7.90 8.88 -9.86
C THR A 61 -7.58 10.06 -10.78
N GLU A 62 -7.76 9.87 -12.09
CA GLU A 62 -7.39 10.87 -13.11
C GLU A 62 -8.18 12.19 -13.01
N ASP A 63 -9.34 12.16 -12.36
CA ASP A 63 -10.17 13.33 -12.03
C ASP A 63 -9.55 14.23 -10.94
N LEU A 64 -8.40 13.85 -10.35
CA LEU A 64 -7.58 14.67 -9.47
C LEU A 64 -6.19 14.89 -10.07
N ASN A 65 -5.98 16.09 -10.59
CA ASN A 65 -4.74 16.50 -11.27
C ASN A 65 -4.25 17.91 -10.86
N ALA A 66 -4.89 18.55 -9.89
CA ALA A 66 -4.55 19.92 -9.49
C ALA A 66 -3.23 20.04 -8.68
N THR A 67 -2.77 18.97 -8.02
CA THR A 67 -1.49 18.96 -7.31
C THR A 67 -1.02 17.54 -6.99
N TYR A 68 0.25 17.40 -6.59
CA TYR A 68 0.83 16.13 -6.13
C TYR A 68 0.49 15.87 -4.65
N PRO A 69 -0.15 14.73 -4.31
CA PRO A 69 -0.40 14.35 -2.92
C PRO A 69 0.87 14.24 -2.06
N ALA A 70 2.00 13.85 -2.66
CA ALA A 70 3.28 13.70 -1.97
C ALA A 70 3.76 14.99 -1.27
N LEU A 71 3.31 16.17 -1.72
CA LEU A 71 3.61 17.44 -1.04
C LEU A 71 3.07 17.47 0.39
N ALA A 72 1.95 16.79 0.68
CA ALA A 72 1.42 16.66 2.03
C ALA A 72 2.38 15.91 2.97
N ALA A 73 3.06 14.87 2.49
CA ALA A 73 4.06 14.17 3.30
C ALA A 73 5.28 15.06 3.59
N ARG A 74 5.71 15.87 2.61
CA ARG A 74 6.79 16.86 2.80
C ARG A 74 6.41 17.93 3.83
N GLN A 75 5.16 18.38 3.85
CA GLN A 75 4.63 19.29 4.88
C GLN A 75 4.62 18.67 6.28
N LEU A 76 4.58 17.34 6.39
CA LEU A 76 4.69 16.59 7.65
C LEU A 76 6.13 16.23 8.02
N GLY A 77 7.13 16.75 7.30
CA GLY A 77 8.55 16.58 7.61
C GLY A 77 9.24 15.39 6.92
N TRP A 78 8.57 14.70 6.00
CA TRP A 78 9.09 13.47 5.38
C TRP A 78 9.99 13.78 4.18
N TYR A 79 11.11 14.45 4.45
CA TYR A 79 12.03 14.92 3.41
C TYR A 79 12.96 13.81 2.88
N ASP A 80 13.28 12.82 3.72
CA ASP A 80 14.26 11.78 3.37
C ASP A 80 13.60 10.53 2.77
N ALA A 81 12.29 10.35 2.98
CA ALA A 81 11.56 9.23 2.39
C ALA A 81 11.43 9.38 0.86
N ALA A 82 11.65 8.29 0.15
CA ALA A 82 11.39 8.22 -1.30
C ALA A 82 9.88 8.28 -1.56
N LEU A 83 9.42 9.32 -2.25
CA LEU A 83 8.00 9.53 -2.57
C LEU A 83 7.79 9.42 -4.08
N MET A 84 6.72 8.73 -4.50
CA MET A 84 6.34 8.63 -5.90
C MET A 84 4.83 8.76 -6.06
N CYS A 85 4.39 9.47 -7.10
CA CYS A 85 2.98 9.61 -7.45
C CYS A 85 2.71 8.94 -8.81
N GLY A 86 1.50 8.40 -8.96
CA GLY A 86 0.96 7.94 -10.24
C GLY A 86 -0.55 8.13 -10.29
N HIS A 87 -1.14 7.87 -11.45
CA HIS A 87 -2.59 7.73 -11.56
C HIS A 87 -2.98 6.26 -11.36
N GLU A 88 -4.11 6.05 -10.69
CA GLU A 88 -4.75 4.75 -10.53
C GLU A 88 -5.43 4.34 -11.84
N MET A 89 -5.61 3.04 -12.03
CA MET A 89 -6.40 2.52 -13.15
C MET A 89 -7.78 3.18 -13.25
N GLN A 90 -8.18 3.58 -14.46
CA GLN A 90 -9.48 4.17 -14.73
C GLN A 90 -10.54 3.08 -14.96
N VAL A 91 -11.17 2.62 -13.88
CA VAL A 91 -12.22 1.58 -13.92
C VAL A 91 -13.60 2.24 -13.95
N PRO A 92 -14.48 1.92 -14.93
CA PRO A 92 -15.86 2.39 -14.95
C PRO A 92 -16.61 2.06 -13.65
N GLY A 93 -17.33 3.03 -13.08
CA GLY A 93 -18.01 2.88 -11.80
C GLY A 93 -17.06 2.81 -10.59
N GLY A 94 -15.77 3.07 -10.79
CA GLY A 94 -14.79 3.21 -9.73
C GLY A 94 -15.07 4.41 -8.83
N LEU A 95 -14.47 4.41 -7.64
CA LEU A 95 -14.61 5.54 -6.71
C LEU A 95 -13.82 6.75 -7.23
N GLU A 96 -14.56 7.80 -7.58
CA GLU A 96 -14.06 9.11 -8.03
C GLU A 96 -13.33 9.89 -6.93
N LYS A 97 -12.52 10.86 -7.36
CA LYS A 97 -11.74 11.78 -6.53
C LYS A 97 -10.95 11.09 -5.41
N CYS A 98 -10.44 9.89 -5.69
CA CYS A 98 -9.86 9.04 -4.68
C CYS A 98 -8.33 9.16 -4.67
N ILE A 99 -7.79 9.36 -3.47
CA ILE A 99 -6.35 9.38 -3.20
C ILE A 99 -6.04 8.11 -2.42
N ARG A 100 -5.07 7.33 -2.88
CA ARG A 100 -4.59 6.10 -2.23
C ARG A 100 -3.12 6.25 -1.88
N VAL A 101 -2.73 5.59 -0.78
CA VAL A 101 -1.38 5.61 -0.23
C VAL A 101 -0.95 4.18 0.05
N MET A 102 0.30 3.85 -0.32
CA MET A 102 1.00 2.66 0.09
C MET A 102 2.34 3.05 0.73
N ILE A 103 2.42 2.90 2.05
CA ILE A 103 3.67 3.09 2.80
C ILE A 103 4.41 1.75 2.85
N HIS A 104 5.69 1.76 2.52
CA HIS A 104 6.61 0.66 2.79
C HIS A 104 7.32 0.94 4.12
N TRP A 105 6.93 0.21 5.17
CA TRP A 105 7.36 0.41 6.54
C TRP A 105 8.24 -0.75 7.01
N ASN A 106 9.45 -0.45 7.49
CA ASN A 106 10.32 -1.43 8.14
C ASN A 106 9.89 -1.61 9.60
N THR A 107 9.40 -2.79 9.95
CA THR A 107 8.83 -3.05 11.28
C THR A 107 8.97 -4.49 11.71
N THR A 108 8.92 -4.73 13.02
CA THR A 108 8.81 -6.07 13.60
C THR A 108 7.38 -6.59 13.62
N ARG A 109 6.38 -5.74 13.34
CA ARG A 109 4.97 -6.14 13.28
C ARG A 109 4.70 -7.12 12.15
N SER A 110 3.86 -8.10 12.43
CA SER A 110 3.30 -9.00 11.43
C SER A 110 2.30 -8.27 10.53
N SER A 111 2.00 -8.82 9.36
CA SER A 111 1.01 -8.25 8.45
C SER A 111 -0.41 -8.19 9.05
N LYS A 112 -0.72 -9.07 10.01
CA LYS A 112 -2.02 -9.09 10.70
C LYS A 112 -2.19 -7.95 11.69
N GLU A 113 -1.09 -7.37 12.17
CA GLU A 113 -1.08 -6.26 13.13
C GLU A 113 -1.08 -4.89 12.43
N VAL A 114 -0.90 -4.85 11.11
CA VAL A 114 -0.93 -3.62 10.33
C VAL A 114 -2.37 -3.14 10.19
N MET A 115 -2.61 -1.88 10.55
CA MET A 115 -3.91 -1.25 10.42
C MET A 115 -3.98 -0.43 9.13
N HIS A 116 -4.77 -0.92 8.17
CA HIS A 116 -5.07 -0.18 6.94
C HIS A 116 -6.19 0.84 7.19
N VAL A 117 -6.05 2.05 6.63
CA VAL A 117 -6.93 3.19 6.90
C VAL A 117 -7.74 3.56 5.66
N TYR A 118 -9.05 3.65 5.81
CA TYR A 118 -9.98 4.04 4.74
C TYR A 118 -10.93 5.09 5.29
N LEU A 119 -10.86 6.31 4.76
CA LEU A 119 -11.61 7.47 5.24
C LEU A 119 -12.67 7.89 4.22
N ARG A 120 -13.60 8.74 4.66
CA ARG A 120 -14.62 9.36 3.79
C ARG A 120 -15.32 8.31 2.91
N ASN A 121 -15.50 8.58 1.62
CA ASN A 121 -16.13 7.66 0.69
C ASN A 121 -15.27 6.42 0.41
N ALA A 122 -13.95 6.47 0.65
CA ALA A 122 -13.06 5.33 0.47
C ALA A 122 -13.29 4.18 1.48
N ARG A 123 -14.11 4.38 2.53
CA ARG A 123 -14.56 3.32 3.44
C ARG A 123 -15.20 2.12 2.72
N GLN A 124 -15.76 2.33 1.53
CA GLN A 124 -16.35 1.26 0.71
C GLN A 124 -15.31 0.35 0.01
N LEU A 125 -14.02 0.74 0.01
CA LEU A 125 -12.94 -0.02 -0.61
C LEU A 125 -12.32 -1.08 0.32
N ARG A 126 -12.83 -1.22 1.55
CA ARG A 126 -12.34 -2.17 2.54
C ARG A 126 -12.45 -3.62 2.03
N PRO A 127 -11.33 -4.37 1.92
CA PRO A 127 -11.33 -5.70 1.32
C PRO A 127 -12.13 -6.73 2.15
N ASP A 128 -12.22 -6.55 3.46
CA ASP A 128 -13.05 -7.35 4.38
C ASP A 128 -14.56 -7.17 4.17
N ARG A 129 -14.99 -6.23 3.32
CA ARG A 129 -16.41 -5.96 3.03
C ARG A 129 -16.89 -6.55 1.71
N LYS A 130 -16.03 -7.19 0.91
CA LYS A 130 -16.41 -7.73 -0.40
C LYS A 130 -16.29 -9.24 -0.43
N SER A 131 -17.29 -9.92 -0.99
CA SER A 131 -17.11 -11.26 -1.55
C SER A 131 -16.14 -11.16 -2.72
N LEU A 132 -15.02 -11.86 -2.63
CA LEU A 132 -14.08 -11.95 -3.76
C LEU A 132 -14.71 -12.83 -4.85
N PRO A 133 -14.50 -12.51 -6.14
CA PRO A 133 -14.89 -13.43 -7.21
C PRO A 133 -14.17 -14.77 -7.03
N GLU A 134 -14.82 -15.85 -7.44
CA GLU A 134 -14.22 -17.18 -7.40
C GLU A 134 -12.99 -17.25 -8.29
N ILE A 135 -12.00 -18.02 -7.82
CA ILE A 135 -10.79 -18.29 -8.60
C ILE A 135 -11.08 -19.51 -9.48
N PRO A 136 -10.89 -19.44 -10.82
CA PRO A 136 -11.09 -20.59 -11.71
C PRO A 136 -9.91 -21.57 -11.58
N LEU A 137 -9.91 -22.36 -10.50
CA LEU A 137 -8.79 -23.25 -10.13
C LEU A 137 -8.50 -24.32 -11.18
N GLU A 138 -9.52 -24.85 -11.85
CA GLU A 138 -9.35 -25.88 -12.88
C GLU A 138 -8.60 -25.35 -14.10
N GLU A 139 -8.94 -24.14 -14.56
CA GLU A 139 -8.25 -23.47 -15.68
C GLU A 139 -6.79 -23.18 -15.34
N ILE A 140 -6.52 -22.70 -14.12
CA ILE A 140 -5.16 -22.46 -13.63
C ILE A 140 -4.37 -23.77 -13.56
N ALA A 141 -4.97 -24.84 -13.01
CA ALA A 141 -4.32 -26.14 -12.90
C ALA A 141 -3.98 -26.72 -14.29
N ALA A 142 -4.89 -26.62 -15.25
CA ALA A 142 -4.66 -27.04 -16.63
C ALA A 142 -3.51 -26.25 -17.29
N ALA A 143 -3.42 -24.94 -17.02
CA ALA A 143 -2.30 -24.12 -17.50
C ALA A 143 -0.96 -24.56 -16.89
N VAL A 144 -0.94 -24.91 -15.59
CA VAL A 144 0.28 -25.33 -14.88
C VAL A 144 0.78 -26.71 -15.31
N GLN A 145 -0.10 -27.65 -15.66
CA GLN A 145 0.30 -28.99 -16.11
C GLN A 145 1.24 -28.98 -17.33
N ASN A 146 1.19 -27.92 -18.13
CA ASN A 146 2.01 -27.76 -19.33
C ASN A 146 3.28 -26.92 -19.11
N ILE A 147 3.60 -26.57 -17.86
CA ILE A 147 4.77 -25.76 -17.49
C ILE A 147 5.81 -26.66 -16.83
N ASP A 148 7.00 -26.79 -17.45
CA ASP A 148 8.19 -27.25 -16.75
C ASP A 148 8.80 -26.08 -15.97
N PHE A 149 8.63 -26.08 -14.65
CA PHE A 149 9.15 -25.03 -13.77
C PHE A 149 10.68 -24.87 -13.81
N ASN A 150 11.43 -25.87 -14.27
CA ASN A 150 12.88 -25.73 -14.43
C ASN A 150 13.24 -24.79 -15.58
N THR A 151 12.38 -24.68 -16.61
CA THR A 151 12.56 -23.76 -17.73
C THR A 151 12.27 -22.29 -17.37
N LEU A 152 11.56 -22.06 -16.27
CA LEU A 152 11.27 -20.70 -15.78
C LEU A 152 12.43 -20.08 -15.00
N LYS A 153 13.45 -20.87 -14.66
CA LYS A 153 14.67 -20.34 -14.06
C LYS A 153 15.49 -19.67 -15.15
N PHE A 154 15.49 -18.34 -15.14
CA PHE A 154 16.40 -17.56 -15.96
C PHE A 154 17.86 -17.94 -15.61
N ASN A 155 18.58 -18.56 -16.55
CA ASN A 155 20.01 -18.80 -16.45
C ASN A 155 20.74 -17.62 -17.12
N PRO A 156 21.31 -16.67 -16.36
CA PRO A 156 22.00 -15.51 -16.93
C PRO A 156 23.24 -15.89 -17.76
N ASP A 157 23.74 -17.12 -17.61
CA ASP A 157 25.02 -17.56 -18.15
C ASP A 157 24.87 -18.45 -19.39
N GLY A 158 23.64 -18.84 -19.76
CA GLY A 158 23.31 -19.51 -21.02
C GLY A 158 23.83 -20.95 -21.23
N SER A 159 24.44 -21.59 -20.23
CA SER A 159 24.82 -23.01 -20.32
C SER A 159 23.58 -23.90 -20.20
N SER A 160 23.30 -24.66 -21.26
CA SER A 160 22.28 -25.71 -21.34
C SER A 160 22.59 -26.90 -20.46
#